data_AF-K9YUT0-F1
#
_entry.id   AF-K9YUT0-F1
#
_cell.length_a   1.000
_cell.length_b   1.000
_cell.length_c   1.000
_cell.angle_alpha   90.00
_cell.angle_beta   90.00
_cell.angle_gamma   90.00
#
_symmetry.space_group_name_H-M   'P 1'
#
loop_
_entity.id
_entity.type
_entity.pdbx_description
1 polymer ?
#
loop_
_entity_poly.entity_id
_entity_poly.type
_entity_poly.pdbx_seq_one_letter_code
_entity_poly.pdbx_strand_id
1 'polypeptide(L)' 'MQEFELTGIVDEQGHITLDKPLIHCKNKRVRAVFVVSEDSFDSSLEDADWEHLSTEEFFRGYSEADAIYDEEL' A
#
# COMPACT_ATOMS: atom_id res chain seq x y z
N MET A 1 9.22 3.88 14.49
CA MET A 1 7.83 3.84 14.01
C MET A 1 7.19 2.59 14.62
N GLN A 2 6.03 2.70 15.26
CA GLN A 2 5.36 1.55 15.86
C GLN A 2 4.22 1.13 14.94
N GLU A 3 4.23 -0.13 14.54
CA GLU A 3 3.20 -0.76 13.72
C GLU A 3 2.20 -1.47 14.62
N PHE A 4 0.92 -1.41 14.24
CA PHE A 4 -0.16 -2.11 14.91
C PHE A 4 -0.98 -2.85 13.85
N GLU A 5 -1.05 -4.16 13.97
CA GLU A 5 -1.92 -4.97 13.13
C GLU A 5 -3.29 -5.09 13.78
N LEU A 6 -4.33 -4.74 13.02
CA LEU A 6 -5.71 -4.75 13.45
C LEU A 6 -6.57 -5.28 12.32
N THR A 7 -7.49 -6.17 12.66
CA THR A 7 -8.48 -6.73 11.76
C THR A 7 -9.83 -6.08 12.01
N GLY A 8 -10.71 -6.17 11.01
CA GLY A 8 -12.07 -5.64 11.08
C GLY A 8 -12.89 -6.10 9.89
N ILE A 9 -14.18 -5.84 9.97
CA ILE A 9 -15.15 -6.20 8.92
C ILE A 9 -15.66 -4.91 8.29
N VAL A 10 -15.71 -4.88 6.96
CA VAL A 10 -16.37 -3.82 6.19
C VAL A 10 -17.84 -4.21 5.99
N ASP A 11 -18.77 -3.36 6.40
CA ASP A 11 -20.20 -3.59 6.23
C ASP A 11 -20.67 -3.34 4.78
N GLU A 12 -21.93 -3.67 4.48
CA GLU A 12 -22.53 -3.47 3.15
C GLU A 12 -22.57 -2.00 2.71
N GLN A 13 -22.40 -1.07 3.65
CA GLN A 13 -22.38 0.38 3.43
C GLN A 13 -20.95 0.91 3.26
N GLY A 14 -19.93 0.06 3.37
CA GLY A 14 -18.52 0.42 3.21
C GLY A 14 -17.86 0.96 4.49
N HIS A 15 -18.47 0.82 5.66
CA HIS A 15 -17.86 1.21 6.93
C HIS A 15 -17.05 0.06 7.52
N ILE A 16 -15.84 0.37 7.99
CA ILE A 16 -15.02 -0.60 8.72
C ILE A 16 -15.32 -0.58 10.22
N THR A 17 -15.66 -1.75 10.77
CA THR A 17 -15.71 -2.00 12.21
C THR A 17 -14.47 -2.79 12.60
N LEU A 18 -13.60 -2.18 13.42
CA LEU A 18 -12.39 -2.83 13.92
C LEU A 18 -12.71 -3.80 15.07
N ASP A 19 -12.05 -4.96 15.10
CA ASP A 19 -12.21 -5.96 16.16
C ASP A 19 -11.69 -5.44 17.51
N LYS A 20 -10.76 -4.48 17.48
CA LYS A 20 -10.18 -3.84 18.65
C LYS A 20 -10.10 -2.32 18.48
N PRO A 21 -10.32 -1.55 19.55
CA PRO A 21 -10.23 -0.09 19.50
C PRO A 21 -8.79 0.42 19.37
N LEU A 22 -8.62 1.55 18.68
CA LEU A 22 -7.34 2.27 18.51
C LEU A 22 -6.92 3.04 19.78
N ILE A 23 -6.79 2.35 20.91
CA ILE A 23 -6.53 2.97 22.23
C ILE A 23 -5.25 3.82 22.27
N HIS A 24 -4.23 3.48 21.48
CA HIS A 24 -2.94 4.18 21.44
C HIS A 24 -2.94 5.43 20.55
N CYS A 25 -4.00 5.60 19.75
CA CYS A 25 -4.13 6.67 18.76
C CYS A 25 -5.16 7.74 19.17
N LYS A 26 -5.66 7.71 20.41
CA LYS A 26 -6.62 8.71 20.92
C LYS A 26 -6.10 10.13 20.68
N ASN A 27 -6.96 10.97 20.09
CA ASN A 27 -6.69 12.37 19.76
C ASN A 27 -5.47 12.61 18.84
N LYS A 28 -5.04 11.60 18.08
CA LYS A 28 -3.95 11.71 17.09
C LYS A 28 -4.50 11.55 15.68
N ARG A 29 -3.95 12.33 14.75
CA ARG A 29 -4.11 12.05 13.32
C ARG A 29 -3.26 10.82 12.99
N VAL A 30 -3.84 9.83 12.34
CA VAL A 30 -3.17 8.59 11.93
C VAL A 30 -3.20 8.44 10.41
N ARG A 31 -2.22 7.72 9.87
CA ARG A 31 -2.23 7.19 8.51
C ARG A 31 -2.41 5.68 8.64
N ALA A 32 -3.43 5.14 7.99
CA ALA A 32 -3.70 3.70 7.96
C ALA A 32 -3.30 3.15 6.59
N VAL A 33 -2.82 1.90 6.58
CA VAL A 33 -2.64 1.08 5.38
C VAL A 33 -3.63 -0.06 5.52
N PHE A 34 -4.48 -0.26 4.51
CA PHE A 34 -5.43 -1.35 4.49
C PHE A 34 -4.89 -2.44 3.57
N VAL A 35 -4.91 -3.68 4.05
CA VAL A 35 -4.60 -4.86 3.24
C VAL A 35 -5.91 -5.62 3.10
N VAL A 36 -6.35 -5.80 1.87
CA VAL A 36 -7.58 -6.53 1.54
C VAL A 36 -7.17 -7.77 0.75
N SER A 37 -7.74 -8.92 1.08
CA SER A 37 -7.46 -10.17 0.35
C SER A 37 -7.99 -10.10 -1.07
N GLU A 38 -7.19 -10.51 -2.05
CA GLU A 38 -7.56 -10.55 -3.48
C GLU A 38 -8.82 -11.40 -3.73
N ASP A 39 -9.06 -12.43 -2.91
CA ASP A 39 -10.27 -13.26 -2.95
C ASP A 39 -11.59 -12.47 -2.79
N SER A 40 -11.51 -11.21 -2.35
CA SER A 40 -12.67 -10.35 -2.09
C SER A 40 -12.87 -9.21 -3.11
N PHE A 41 -11.97 -9.08 -4.09
CA PHE A 41 -12.14 -8.15 -5.21
C PHE A 41 -12.62 -8.89 -6.46
N ASP A 42 -13.65 -8.36 -7.11
CA ASP A 42 -13.99 -8.76 -8.47
C ASP A 42 -12.86 -8.23 -9.38
N SER A 43 -11.98 -9.13 -9.82
CA SER A 43 -10.75 -8.91 -10.61
C SER A 43 -10.86 -8.04 -11.87
N SER A 44 -12.04 -7.51 -12.19
CA SER A 44 -12.28 -6.71 -13.40
C SER A 44 -11.91 -5.23 -13.28
N LEU A 45 -11.60 -4.72 -12.08
CA LEU A 45 -11.30 -3.29 -11.85
C LEU A 45 -9.84 -2.96 -11.49
N GLU A 46 -9.01 -3.93 -11.08
CA GLU A 46 -7.67 -3.62 -10.55
C GLU A 46 -6.52 -3.70 -11.59
N ASP A 47 -6.67 -4.47 -12.67
CA ASP A 47 -5.57 -4.64 -13.64
C ASP A 47 -5.17 -3.31 -14.34
N ALA A 48 -6.07 -2.33 -14.43
CA ALA A 48 -5.81 -1.08 -15.15
C ALA A 48 -5.01 -0.03 -14.35
N ASP A 49 -5.15 0.00 -13.02
CA ASP A 49 -4.54 1.05 -12.20
C ASP A 49 -3.14 0.67 -11.68
N TRP A 50 -2.84 -0.64 -11.52
CA TRP A 50 -1.53 -1.11 -11.06
C TRP A 50 -0.45 -1.06 -12.16
N GLU A 51 -0.78 -1.30 -13.43
CA GLU A 51 0.18 -1.19 -14.53
C GLU A 51 0.77 0.24 -14.65
N HIS A 52 -0.06 1.26 -14.39
CA HIS A 52 0.34 2.66 -14.56
C HIS A 52 1.37 3.14 -13.51
N LEU A 53 1.30 2.65 -12.27
CA LEU A 53 2.22 3.05 -11.20
C LEU A 53 3.60 2.38 -11.31
N SER A 54 3.67 1.20 -11.94
CA SER A 54 4.93 0.47 -12.10
C SER A 54 5.86 1.10 -13.15
N THR A 55 5.31 1.71 -14.20
CA THR A 55 6.14 2.12 -15.34
C THR A 55 7.02 3.33 -15.00
N GLU A 56 6.48 4.40 -14.41
CA GLU A 56 7.25 5.62 -14.15
C GLU A 56 8.28 5.48 -13.01
N GLU A 57 7.95 4.77 -11.93
CA GLU A 57 8.84 4.59 -10.77
C GLU A 57 9.95 3.55 -11.07
N PHE A 58 9.68 2.54 -11.91
CA PHE A 58 10.65 1.51 -12.28
C PHE A 58 11.80 2.08 -13.12
N PHE A 59 11.53 2.94 -14.12
CA PHE A 59 12.60 3.50 -14.98
C PHE A 59 13.50 4.51 -14.24
N ARG A 60 13.03 5.10 -13.15
CA ARG A 60 13.83 6.04 -12.35
C ARG A 60 14.98 5.33 -11.63
N GLY A 61 14.77 4.09 -11.18
CA GLY A 61 15.78 3.29 -10.48
C GLY A 61 16.90 2.74 -11.37
N TYR A 62 16.62 2.47 -12.66
CA TYR A 62 17.65 1.98 -13.58
C TYR A 62 18.58 3.09 -14.10
N SER A 63 18.13 4.34 -14.16
CA SER A 63 18.97 5.47 -14.59
C SER A 63 20.12 5.79 -13.63
N GLU A 64 20.02 5.43 -12.34
CA GLU A 64 21.08 5.66 -11.35
C GLU A 64 22.03 4.46 -11.22
N ALA A 65 21.57 3.24 -11.55
CA ALA A 65 22.34 2.02 -11.37
C ALA A 65 23.38 1.77 -12.48
N ASP A 66 23.19 2.32 -13.68
CA ASP A 66 24.14 2.18 -14.80
C ASP A 66 25.35 3.13 -14.72
N ALA A 67 25.35 4.11 -13.81
CA ALA A 67 26.47 5.06 -13.67
C ALA A 67 27.67 4.52 -12.87
N ILE A 68 27.54 3.34 -12.25
CA ILE A 68 28.57 2.80 -11.34
C ILE A 68 29.67 2.03 -12.10
N TYR A 69 29.45 1.66 -13.37
CA TYR A 69 30.41 0.89 -14.16
C TYR A 69 31.22 1.73 -15.16
N ASP A 70 31.05 3.05 -15.18
CA ASP A 70 31.83 3.95 -16.05
C ASP A 70 33.17 4.40 -15.43
N GLU A 71 33.44 4.09 -14.16
CA GLU A 71 34.74 4.33 -13.52
C GLU A 71 35.55 3.03 -13.51
N GLU A 72 36.32 2.79 -14.58
CA GLU A 72 37.71 2.27 -14.59
C GLU A 72 38.05 1.82 -16.03
N LEU A 73 38.47 2.77 -16.87
CA LEU A 73 39.20 2.50 -18.12
C LEU A 73 40.41 3.42 -18.29
#